data_AF-A0AAD4WZH7-F1
#
_entry.id   AF-A0AAD4WZH7-F1
#
_cell.length_a   1.000
_cell.length_b   1.000
_cell.length_c   1.000
_cell.angle_alpha   90.00
_cell.angle_beta   90.00
_cell.angle_gamma   90.00
#
_symmetry.space_group_name_H-M   'P 1'
#
loop_
_entity.id
_entity.type
_entity.pdbx_description
1 polymer ?
#
loop_
_entity_poly.entity_id
_entity_poly.type
_entity_poly.pdbx_seq_one_letter_code
_entity_poly.pdbx_strand_id
1 'polypeptide(L)'
;MVLSLIAAGKDTAASTLTWFIYMLCKHLHIQEKISQEVREATNLKDNSSIDELSDNLTEDTLEKMQYLLAVLNETTRLYPALPLMDLVSKQVMWWHTMLTAWAD
;
A
#
# COMPACT_ATOMS: atom_id res chain seq x y z
N MET A 1 -12.76 -19.43 -2.22
CA MET A 1 -11.42 -19.11 -2.74
C MET A 1 -11.28 -17.66 -3.18
N VAL A 2 -12.20 -17.12 -4.01
CA VAL A 2 -12.14 -15.70 -4.42
C VAL A 2 -12.41 -14.73 -3.26
N LEU A 3 -13.39 -15.02 -2.39
CA LEU A 3 -13.71 -14.18 -1.23
C LEU A 3 -12.55 -14.02 -0.23
N SER A 4 -11.78 -15.10 0.00
CA SER A 4 -10.61 -15.07 0.88
C SER A 4 -9.45 -14.25 0.30
N LEU A 5 -9.29 -14.23 -1.03
CA LEU A 5 -8.29 -13.39 -1.71
C LEU A 5 -8.67 -11.91 -1.62
N ILE A 6 -9.96 -11.59 -1.83
CA ILE A 6 -10.47 -10.21 -1.70
C ILE A 6 -10.34 -9.71 -0.26
N ALA A 7 -10.69 -10.54 0.72
CA ALA A 7 -10.55 -10.19 2.14
C ALA A 7 -9.08 -9.95 2.52
N ALA A 8 -8.18 -10.87 2.16
CA ALA A 8 -6.75 -10.71 2.42
C ALA A 8 -6.15 -9.47 1.74
N GLY A 9 -6.56 -9.18 0.50
CA GLY A 9 -6.13 -7.98 -0.23
C GLY A 9 -6.64 -6.68 0.41
N LYS A 10 -7.87 -6.67 0.93
CA LYS A 10 -8.44 -5.49 1.61
C LYS A 10 -7.68 -5.13 2.88
N ASP A 11 -7.45 -6.11 3.77
CA ASP A 11 -6.82 -5.83 5.07
C ASP A 11 -5.36 -5.39 4.90
N THR A 12 -4.65 -5.98 3.93
CA THR A 12 -3.26 -5.62 3.61
C THR A 12 -3.15 -4.29 2.87
N ALA A 13 -4.05 -3.99 1.93
CA ALA A 13 -4.09 -2.69 1.26
C ALA A 13 -4.47 -1.56 2.22
N ALA A 14 -5.45 -1.77 3.11
CA ALA A 14 -5.83 -0.78 4.11
C ALA A 14 -4.68 -0.46 5.06
N SER A 15 -3.95 -1.49 5.51
CA SER A 15 -2.77 -1.32 6.37
C SER A 15 -1.65 -0.57 5.66
N THR A 16 -1.36 -0.94 4.40
CA THR A 16 -0.36 -0.25 3.56
C THR A 16 -0.70 1.23 3.39
N LEU A 17 -1.96 1.53 3.03
CA LEU A 17 -2.41 2.89 2.78
C LEU A 17 -2.37 3.74 4.06
N THR A 18 -2.67 3.14 5.21
CA THR A 18 -2.57 3.81 6.51
C THR A 18 -1.14 4.27 6.78
N TRP A 19 -0.14 3.40 6.59
CA TRP A 19 1.27 3.75 6.75
C TRP A 19 1.74 4.77 5.71
N PHE A 20 1.25 4.66 4.48
CA PHE A 20 1.55 5.60 3.40
C PHE A 20 1.07 7.00 3.75
N ILE A 21 -0.20 7.16 4.15
CA ILE A 21 -0.75 8.45 4.57
C ILE A 21 0.01 8.99 5.79
N TYR A 22 0.35 8.13 6.76
CA TYR A 22 1.15 8.53 7.91
C TYR A 22 2.53 9.11 7.50
N MET A 23 3.22 8.46 6.57
CA MET A 23 4.51 8.93 6.04
C MET A 23 4.38 10.26 5.27
N LEU A 24 3.29 10.44 4.51
CA LEU A 24 3.02 11.72 3.84
C LEU A 24 2.81 12.85 4.85
N CYS A 25 2.00 12.62 5.89
CA CYS A 25 1.78 13.62 6.94
C CYS A 25 3.07 13.99 7.69
N LYS A 26 3.98 13.03 7.86
CA LYS A 26 5.27 13.26 8.52
C LYS A 26 6.29 13.98 7.62
N HIS A 27 6.17 13.80 6.30
CA HIS A 27 7.11 14.33 5.32
C HIS A 27 6.38 15.19 4.28
N LEU A 28 5.99 16.40 4.70
CA LEU A 28 5.25 17.35 3.86
C LEU A 28 5.95 17.64 2.52
N HIS A 29 7.28 17.66 2.49
CA HIS A 29 8.05 17.86 1.24
C HIS A 29 7.83 16.73 0.22
N ILE A 30 7.62 15.49 0.69
CA ILE A 30 7.32 14.34 -0.18
C ILE A 30 5.89 14.47 -0.70
N GLN A 31 4.96 14.86 0.16
CA GLN A 31 3.57 15.11 -0.21
C GLN A 31 3.45 16.19 -1.29
N GLU A 32 4.15 17.32 -1.15
CA GLU A 32 4.18 18.39 -2.15
C GLU A 32 4.70 17.88 -3.50
N LYS A 33 5.80 17.12 -3.48
CA LYS A 33 6.40 16.56 -4.68
C LYS A 33 5.50 15.56 -5.39
N ILE A 34 4.80 14.70 -4.63
CA ILE A 34 3.79 13.79 -5.17
C ILE A 34 2.61 14.58 -5.76
N SER A 35 2.13 15.60 -5.06
CA SER A 35 1.03 16.43 -5.55
C SER A 35 1.39 17.14 -6.85
N GLN A 36 2.62 17.63 -6.96
CA GLN A 36 3.15 18.22 -8.18
C GLN A 36 3.22 17.18 -9.32
N GLU A 37 3.79 16.00 -9.08
CA GLU A 37 3.85 14.93 -10.08
C GLU A 37 2.46 14.52 -10.58
N VAL A 38 1.49 14.35 -9.66
CA VAL A 38 0.11 14.01 -10.03
C VAL A 38 -0.48 15.09 -10.93
N ARG A 39 -0.31 16.37 -10.59
CA ARG A 39 -0.79 17.51 -11.39
C ARG A 39 -0.14 17.55 -12.78
N GLU A 40 1.17 17.34 -12.84
CA GLU A 40 1.91 17.28 -14.10
C GLU A 40 1.46 16.10 -14.98
N ALA A 41 1.22 14.93 -14.37
CA ALA A 41 0.76 13.74 -15.07
C ALA A 41 -0.68 13.88 -15.61
N THR A 42 -1.57 14.53 -14.87
CA THR A 42 -2.99 14.72 -15.25
C THR A 42 -3.28 16.07 -15.92
N ASN A 43 -2.28 16.93 -16.13
CA ASN A 43 -2.44 18.28 -16.68
C ASN A 43 -3.50 19.13 -15.96
N LEU A 44 -3.68 18.90 -14.65
CA LEU A 44 -4.70 19.58 -13.85
C LEU A 44 -4.27 21.00 -13.47
N LYS A 45 -5.22 21.93 -13.51
CA LYS A 45 -5.03 23.31 -13.02
C LYS A 45 -5.38 23.39 -11.54
N ASP A 46 -4.93 24.45 -10.86
CA ASP A 46 -5.11 24.64 -9.41
C ASP A 46 -6.56 24.58 -8.89
N ASN A 47 -7.56 24.71 -9.77
CA ASN A 47 -8.99 24.67 -9.44
C ASN A 47 -9.75 23.48 -10.07
N SER A 48 -9.06 22.46 -10.55
CA SER A 48 -9.70 21.29 -11.14
C SER A 48 -10.50 20.50 -10.10
N SER A 49 -11.69 20.07 -10.46
CA SER A 49 -12.56 19.27 -9.58
C SER A 49 -12.06 17.82 -9.47
N ILE A 50 -12.58 17.08 -8.48
CA ILE A 50 -12.30 15.64 -8.33
C ILE A 50 -12.80 14.85 -9.56
N ASP A 51 -13.86 15.33 -10.21
CA ASP A 51 -14.42 14.74 -11.43
C ASP A 51 -13.41 14.84 -12.59
N GLU A 52 -12.79 16.01 -12.77
CA GLU A 52 -11.74 16.23 -13.76
C GLU A 52 -10.49 15.38 -13.48
N LEU A 53 -10.13 15.18 -12.21
CA LEU A 53 -9.05 14.26 -11.85
C LEU A 53 -9.39 12.83 -12.29
N SER A 54 -10.62 12.37 -12.07
CA SER A 54 -11.06 11.04 -12.47
C SER A 54 -11.07 10.87 -13.99
N ASP A 55 -11.50 11.89 -14.73
CA ASP A 55 -11.53 11.86 -16.20
C ASP A 55 -10.11 11.85 -16.81
N ASN A 56 -9.16 12.51 -16.17
CA ASN A 56 -7.77 12.55 -16.63
C ASN A 56 -6.91 11.38 -16.09
N LEU A 57 -7.44 10.55 -15.19
CA LEU A 57 -6.78 9.33 -14.69
C LEU A 57 -6.89 8.20 -15.74
N THR A 58 -6.00 8.25 -16.73
CA THR A 58 -5.83 7.22 -17.77
C THR A 58 -4.60 6.36 -17.46
N GLU A 59 -4.48 5.19 -18.07
CA GLU A 59 -3.30 4.32 -17.95
C GLU A 59 -1.99 5.08 -18.24
N ASP A 60 -1.98 5.91 -19.29
CA ASP A 60 -0.85 6.78 -19.63
C ASP A 60 -0.47 7.79 -18.54
N THR A 61 -1.44 8.26 -17.74
CA THR A 61 -1.16 9.20 -16.65
C THR A 61 -0.68 8.47 -15.40
N LEU A 62 -1.16 7.24 -15.16
CA LEU A 62 -0.64 6.36 -14.12
C LEU A 62 0.83 5.98 -14.37
N GLU A 63 1.22 5.71 -15.62
CA GLU A 63 2.62 5.41 -15.96
C GLU A 63 3.58 6.57 -15.66
N LYS A 64 3.08 7.81 -15.69
CA LYS A 64 3.86 9.03 -15.39
C LYS A 64 4.01 9.30 -13.90
N MET A 65 3.21 8.68 -13.03
CA MET A 65 3.27 8.85 -11.56
C MET A 65 4.30 7.91 -10.91
N GLN A 66 5.52 7.89 -11.44
CA GLN A 66 6.56 6.95 -11.00
C GLN A 66 7.08 7.27 -9.60
N TYR A 67 7.14 8.54 -9.21
CA TYR A 67 7.58 8.95 -7.88
C TYR A 67 6.54 8.57 -6.82
N LEU A 68 5.24 8.76 -7.09
CA LEU A 68 4.17 8.24 -6.23
C LEU A 68 4.34 6.73 -6.00
N LEU A 69 4.54 5.95 -7.07
CA LEU A 69 4.74 4.51 -6.98
C LEU A 69 6.01 4.15 -6.21
N ALA A 70 7.10 4.90 -6.42
CA ALA A 70 8.36 4.71 -5.70
C ALA A 70 8.20 4.95 -4.19
N VAL A 71 7.48 6.01 -3.80
CA VAL A 71 7.22 6.30 -2.37
C VAL A 71 6.30 5.24 -1.75
N LEU A 72 5.31 4.76 -2.49
CA LEU A 72 4.45 3.66 -2.03
C LEU A 72 5.27 2.38 -1.82
N ASN A 73 6.13 2.01 -2.78
CA ASN A 73 7.04 0.87 -2.67
C ASN A 73 8.03 1.02 -1.51
N GLU A 74 8.54 2.23 -1.27
CA GLU A 74 9.43 2.47 -0.15
C GLU A 74 8.68 2.37 1.19
N THR A 75 7.42 2.80 1.23
CA THR A 75 6.55 2.64 2.40
C THR A 75 6.30 1.16 2.70
N THR A 76 5.99 0.34 1.69
CA THR A 76 5.80 -1.11 1.90
C THR A 76 7.10 -1.83 2.24
N ARG A 77 8.25 -1.33 1.77
CA ARG A 77 9.57 -1.83 2.17
C ARG A 77 9.86 -1.54 3.65
N LEU A 78 9.53 -0.34 4.13
CA LEU A 78 9.72 0.07 5.52
C LEU A 78 8.67 -0.54 6.47
N TYR A 79 7.43 -0.65 6.01
CA TYR A 79 6.27 -1.13 6.76
C TYR A 79 5.51 -2.17 5.93
N PRO A 80 6.02 -3.41 5.86
CA PRO A 80 5.30 -4.47 5.15
C PRO A 80 3.97 -4.75 5.84
N ALA A 81 2.86 -4.58 5.11
CA ALA A 81 1.50 -4.80 5.62
C ALA A 81 1.21 -6.25 6.01
N LEU A 82 1.99 -7.18 5.49
CA LEU A 82 2.08 -8.53 6.01
C LEU A 82 3.32 -8.62 6.88
N PRO A 83 3.18 -8.80 8.20
CA PRO A 83 4.32 -9.21 8.96
C PRO A 83 4.72 -10.59 8.42
N LEU A 84 5.98 -10.75 8.03
CA LEU A 84 6.62 -12.07 7.90
C LEU A 84 6.37 -12.94 9.15
N MET A 85 5.95 -12.32 10.26
CA MET A 85 5.49 -13.00 11.46
C MET A 85 4.28 -13.90 11.25
N ASP A 86 3.36 -13.71 10.30
CA ASP A 86 2.18 -14.61 10.25
C ASP A 86 2.55 -16.01 9.75
N LEU A 87 3.59 -16.11 8.90
CA LEU A 87 4.18 -17.37 8.48
C LEU A 87 5.04 -17.99 9.58
N VAL A 88 5.81 -17.19 10.31
CA VAL A 88 6.60 -17.66 11.48
C VAL A 88 5.67 -18.08 12.61
N SER A 89 4.58 -17.36 12.86
CA SER A 89 3.59 -17.63 13.91
C SER A 89 2.84 -18.91 13.60
N LYS A 90 2.41 -19.10 12.33
CA LYS A 90 1.83 -20.39 11.92
C LYS A 90 2.85 -21.50 12.06
N GLN A 91 4.08 -21.36 11.56
CA GLN A 91 5.13 -22.39 11.75
C GLN A 91 5.39 -22.69 13.24
N VAL A 92 5.52 -21.68 14.10
CA VAL A 92 5.75 -21.84 15.55
C VAL A 92 4.55 -22.49 16.24
N MET A 93 3.31 -22.14 15.86
CA MET A 93 2.11 -22.79 16.40
C MET A 93 2.02 -24.25 15.94
N TRP A 94 2.34 -24.53 14.67
CA TRP A 94 2.42 -25.89 14.12
C TRP A 94 3.50 -26.72 14.82
N TRP A 95 4.68 -26.17 15.09
CA TRP A 95 5.75 -26.83 15.85
C TRP A 95 5.33 -27.14 17.29
N HIS A 96 4.67 -26.20 17.97
CA HIS A 96 4.18 -26.43 19.34
C HIS A 96 3.11 -27.52 19.38
N THR A 97 2.23 -27.56 18.37
CA THR A 97 1.18 -28.58 18.25
C THR A 97 1.75 -29.96 17.90
N MET A 98 2.80 -30.02 17.07
CA MET A 98 3.53 -31.26 16.73
C MET A 98 4.30 -31.81 17.93
N LEU A 99 4.93 -30.95 18.73
CA LEU A 99 5.65 -31.36 19.94
C LEU A 99 4.72 -31.92 21.02
N THR A 100 3.51 -31.34 21.18
CA THR A 100 2.50 -31.87 22.10
C THR A 100 1.89 -33.18 21.62
N ALA A 101 1.81 -33.41 20.31
CA ALA A 101 1.27 -34.66 19.74
C ALA A 101 2.26 -35.84 19.72
N TRP A 102 3.55 -35.59 20.01
CA TRP A 102 4.61 -36.60 20.10
C TRP A 102 4.96 -36.97 21.56
N ALA A 103 4.32 -36.32 22.52
CA ALA A 103 4.54 -36.51 23.97
C ALA A 103 3.49 -37.42 24.63
N ASP A 104 2.53 -37.93 23.86
CA ASP A 104 1.57 -38.99 24.20
C ASP A 104 1.84 -40.23 23.33
#